data_AF-A0A835X9V0-F1
#
_entry.id   AF-A0A835X9V0-F1
#
_cell.length_a   1.000
_cell.length_b   1.000
_cell.length_c   1.000
_cell.angle_alpha   90.00
_cell.angle_beta   90.00
_cell.angle_gamma   90.00
#
_symmetry.space_group_name_H-M   'P 1'
#
loop_
_entity.id
_entity.type
_entity.pdbx_description
1 polymer ?
#
loop_
_entity_poly.entity_id
_entity_poly.type
_entity_poly.pdbx_seq_one_letter_code
_entity_poly.pdbx_strand_id
1 'polypeptide(L)'
;MVKNPKKLVVKKLPSSFVELLNHPTKDMGKRKVEIDENLYISSEDATNLSSGTNIRLMGLGNIAITKNNHELEGEFTGDDMNVDYPKFQWIPQKNSHELKILIPKQLFIDGKFNEDSLEEIIVRTEPYFLELSEGAEIQFVRFGYCRKDSQNQAIFTHK
;
A
#
# COMPACT_ATOMS: atom_id res chain seq x y z
N MET A 1 -2.23 1.58 0.61
CA MET A 1 -1.74 1.55 2.01
C MET A 1 -0.87 0.32 2.21
N VAL A 2 -0.07 0.30 3.27
CA VAL A 2 0.76 -0.84 3.67
C VAL A 2 0.64 -1.04 5.19
N LYS A 3 0.31 -2.27 5.63
CA LYS A 3 0.39 -2.71 7.03
C LYS A 3 1.79 -3.23 7.35
N ASN A 4 2.24 -3.08 8.59
CA ASN A 4 3.55 -3.55 9.06
C ASN A 4 4.67 -3.27 8.02
N PRO A 5 4.94 -1.99 7.73
CA PRO A 5 5.78 -1.62 6.59
C PRO A 5 7.21 -2.14 6.75
N LYS A 6 7.71 -2.80 5.69
CA LYS A 6 9.10 -3.19 5.53
C LYS A 6 9.74 -2.30 4.45
N LYS A 7 10.90 -1.74 4.76
CA LYS A 7 11.66 -0.92 3.81
C LYS A 7 12.20 -1.78 2.67
N LEU A 8 12.06 -1.27 1.45
CA LEU A 8 12.68 -1.76 0.22
C LEU A 8 13.42 -0.59 -0.44
N VAL A 9 14.71 -0.75 -0.71
CA VAL A 9 15.50 0.21 -1.48
C VAL A 9 15.52 -0.22 -2.95
N VAL A 10 14.98 0.59 -3.84
CA VAL A 10 14.91 0.34 -5.28
C VAL A 10 15.87 1.28 -6.01
N LYS A 11 16.93 0.72 -6.60
CA LYS A 11 17.87 1.45 -7.43
C LYS A 11 17.39 1.53 -8.89
N LYS A 12 18.00 2.45 -9.65
CA LYS A 12 17.78 2.63 -11.11
C LYS A 12 16.33 2.97 -11.48
N LEU A 13 15.60 3.62 -10.57
CA LEU A 13 14.28 4.16 -10.89
C LEU A 13 14.39 5.17 -12.06
N PRO A 14 13.51 5.11 -13.06
CA PRO A 14 13.61 5.96 -14.26
C PRO A 14 13.15 7.40 -14.00
N SER A 15 12.48 7.68 -12.88
CA SER A 15 11.85 8.96 -12.55
C SER A 15 11.75 9.16 -11.03
N SER A 16 11.62 10.41 -10.59
CA SER A 16 11.33 10.80 -9.20
C SER A 16 9.83 10.86 -8.88
N PHE A 17 8.97 10.47 -9.83
CA PHE A 17 7.53 10.33 -9.62
C PHE A 17 6.94 9.26 -10.54
N VAL A 18 5.75 8.78 -10.19
CA VAL A 18 4.92 7.91 -11.03
C VAL A 18 3.48 8.43 -11.05
N GLU A 19 2.80 8.27 -12.20
CA GLU A 19 1.37 8.54 -12.33
C GLU A 19 0.57 7.25 -12.18
N LEU A 20 -0.37 7.22 -11.24
CA LEU A 20 -1.21 6.07 -10.96
C LEU A 20 -2.67 6.38 -11.27
N LEU A 21 -3.36 5.45 -11.93
CA LEU A 21 -4.81 5.54 -12.11
C LEU A 21 -5.51 5.43 -10.75
N ASN A 22 -6.57 6.20 -10.56
CA ASN A 22 -7.40 6.12 -9.35
C ASN A 22 -8.37 4.93 -9.37
N HIS A 23 -8.69 4.41 -10.55
CA HIS A 23 -9.53 3.23 -10.72
C HIS A 23 -8.90 2.29 -11.77
N PRO A 24 -8.96 0.95 -11.59
CA PRO A 24 -8.29 0.01 -12.48
C PRO A 24 -8.80 0.03 -13.92
N THR A 25 -10.08 0.33 -14.13
CA THR A 25 -10.73 0.26 -15.46
C THR A 25 -11.57 1.48 -15.87
N LYS A 26 -11.88 2.38 -14.93
CA LYS A 26 -12.76 3.53 -15.17
C LYS A 26 -11.89 4.77 -15.15
N ASP A 27 -12.21 5.76 -15.97
CA ASP A 27 -11.54 7.04 -15.89
C ASP A 27 -12.07 7.81 -14.67
N MET A 28 -11.30 7.77 -13.59
CA MET A 28 -11.52 8.55 -12.37
C MET A 28 -10.33 9.48 -12.11
N GLY A 29 -9.65 9.86 -13.19
CA GLY A 29 -8.41 10.61 -13.14
C GLY A 29 -7.21 9.78 -12.67
N LYS A 30 -6.11 10.49 -12.50
CA LYS A 30 -4.83 9.97 -12.04
C LYS A 30 -4.35 10.77 -10.85
N ARG A 31 -3.42 10.18 -10.10
CA ARG A 31 -2.66 10.88 -9.07
C ARG A 31 -1.17 10.73 -9.33
N LYS A 32 -0.42 11.76 -8.97
CA LYS A 32 1.03 11.77 -9.05
C LYS A 32 1.58 11.40 -7.68
N VAL A 33 2.43 10.38 -7.63
CA VAL A 33 3.11 9.93 -6.42
C VAL A 33 4.58 10.22 -6.56
N GLU A 34 5.10 11.13 -5.72
CA GLU A 34 6.54 11.37 -5.63
C GLU A 34 7.23 10.15 -5.02
N ILE A 35 8.36 9.76 -5.59
CA ILE A 35 9.14 8.60 -5.17
C ILE A 35 10.63 8.96 -5.07
N ASP A 36 11.30 8.29 -4.15
CA ASP A 36 12.74 8.11 -4.18
C ASP A 36 13.04 6.61 -4.11
N GLU A 37 14.30 6.25 -3.90
CA GLU A 37 14.71 4.85 -3.83
C GLU A 37 14.09 4.10 -2.63
N ASN A 38 13.59 4.79 -1.60
CA ASN A 38 13.08 4.18 -0.38
C ASN A 38 11.56 4.03 -0.43
N LEU A 39 11.11 2.79 -0.50
CA LEU A 39 9.70 2.42 -0.54
C LEU A 39 9.35 1.55 0.67
N TYR A 40 8.06 1.51 1.02
CA TYR A 40 7.53 0.50 1.92
C TYR A 40 6.68 -0.52 1.16
N ILE A 41 6.88 -1.80 1.48
CA ILE A 41 6.00 -2.92 1.13
C ILE A 41 5.51 -3.60 2.41
N SER A 42 4.52 -4.49 2.31
CA SER A 42 4.06 -5.21 3.51
C SER A 42 5.13 -6.20 3.99
N SER A 43 5.29 -6.36 5.31
CA SER A 43 6.22 -7.36 5.86
C SER A 43 5.85 -8.79 5.43
N GLU A 44 4.56 -9.07 5.23
CA GLU A 44 4.07 -10.36 4.72
C GLU A 44 4.61 -10.63 3.31
N ASP A 45 4.52 -9.65 2.41
CA ASP A 45 5.07 -9.75 1.06
C ASP A 45 6.61 -9.86 1.08
N ALA A 46 7.26 -9.20 2.03
CA ALA A 46 8.72 -9.20 2.15
C ALA A 46 9.30 -10.52 2.71
N THR A 47 8.50 -11.32 3.41
CA THR A 47 8.99 -12.47 4.20
C THR A 47 9.71 -13.52 3.35
N ASN A 48 9.26 -13.72 2.10
CA ASN A 48 9.80 -14.75 1.21
C ASN A 48 10.73 -14.18 0.12
N LEU A 49 11.16 -12.93 0.24
CA LEU A 49 12.05 -12.32 -0.77
C LEU A 49 13.50 -12.72 -0.53
N SER A 50 14.12 -13.27 -1.58
CA SER A 50 15.54 -13.56 -1.64
C SER A 50 16.19 -12.88 -2.84
N SER A 51 17.51 -12.71 -2.78
CA SER A 51 18.30 -12.30 -3.95
C SER A 51 17.97 -13.20 -5.15
N GLY A 52 17.81 -12.60 -6.33
CA GLY A 52 17.37 -13.27 -7.56
C GLY A 52 15.85 -13.36 -7.75
N THR A 53 15.05 -13.00 -6.75
CA THR A 53 13.58 -12.94 -6.89
C THR A 53 13.18 -11.75 -7.73
N ASN A 54 12.24 -11.93 -8.67
CA ASN A 54 11.61 -10.83 -9.39
C ASN A 54 10.20 -10.57 -8.82
N ILE A 55 9.89 -9.30 -8.60
CA ILE A 55 8.56 -8.85 -8.16
C ILE A 55 8.06 -7.73 -9.05
N ARG A 56 6.74 -7.49 -9.03
CA ARG A 56 6.15 -6.30 -9.64
C ARG A 56 5.57 -5.38 -8.58
N LEU A 57 6.05 -4.15 -8.52
CA LEU A 57 5.43 -3.09 -7.72
C LEU A 57 4.27 -2.48 -8.52
N MET A 58 3.05 -2.57 -8.00
CA MET A 58 1.83 -2.20 -8.71
C MET A 58 1.89 -0.75 -9.22
N GLY A 59 1.76 -0.56 -10.53
CA GLY A 59 1.82 0.74 -11.20
C GLY A 59 3.21 1.37 -11.31
N LEU A 60 4.25 0.78 -10.70
CA LEU A 60 5.62 1.29 -10.77
C LEU A 60 6.50 0.50 -11.75
N GLY A 61 6.51 -0.84 -11.65
CA GLY A 61 7.26 -1.70 -12.57
C GLY A 61 7.88 -2.94 -11.90
N ASN A 62 8.78 -3.59 -12.63
CA ASN A 62 9.42 -4.86 -12.27
C ASN A 62 10.74 -4.61 -11.54
N ILE A 63 10.93 -5.28 -10.40
CA ILE A 63 12.10 -5.15 -9.53
C ILE A 63 12.77 -6.51 -9.39
N ALA A 64 14.08 -6.56 -9.66
CA ALA A 64 14.93 -7.70 -9.32
C ALA A 64 15.53 -7.48 -7.94
N ILE A 65 15.22 -8.36 -6.98
CA ILE A 65 15.78 -8.29 -5.62
C ILE A 65 17.25 -8.69 -5.68
N THR A 66 18.12 -7.82 -5.18
CA THR A 66 19.57 -8.00 -5.21
C THR A 66 20.13 -8.40 -3.86
N LYS A 67 19.53 -7.92 -2.76
CA LYS A 67 19.95 -8.24 -1.39
C LYS A 67 18.76 -8.33 -0.45
N ASN A 68 18.87 -9.21 0.55
CA ASN A 68 17.89 -9.35 1.63
C ASN A 68 18.55 -9.44 3.03
N ASN A 69 19.87 -9.26 3.12
CA ASN A 69 20.60 -9.29 4.38
C ASN A 69 20.56 -7.90 5.03
N HIS A 70 19.88 -7.79 6.17
CA HIS A 70 19.65 -6.57 6.96
C HIS A 70 18.71 -5.55 6.28
N GLU A 71 19.04 -5.12 5.07
CA GLU A 71 18.23 -4.21 4.24
C GLU A 71 17.81 -4.93 2.96
N LEU A 72 16.52 -4.82 2.62
CA LEU A 72 15.98 -5.38 1.38
C LEU A 72 16.25 -4.38 0.26
N GLU A 73 17.01 -4.82 -0.76
CA GLU A 73 17.40 -4.02 -1.91
C GLU A 73 16.98 -4.70 -3.21
N GLY A 74 16.64 -3.90 -4.21
CA GLY A 74 16.41 -4.36 -5.57
C GLY A 74 16.71 -3.30 -6.62
N GLU A 75 16.70 -3.70 -7.88
CA GLU A 75 16.89 -2.81 -9.02
C GLU A 75 15.66 -2.82 -9.92
N PHE A 76 15.26 -1.64 -10.41
CA PHE A 76 14.26 -1.53 -11.47
C PHE A 76 14.79 -2.16 -12.76
N THR A 77 13.98 -3.03 -13.37
CA THR A 77 14.34 -3.78 -14.59
C THR A 77 13.47 -3.46 -15.79
N GLY A 78 12.44 -2.64 -15.62
CA GLY A 78 11.49 -2.26 -16.68
C GLY A 78 10.05 -2.29 -16.19
N ASP A 79 9.12 -1.92 -17.04
CA ASP A 79 7.68 -1.85 -16.76
C ASP A 79 6.85 -2.86 -17.57
N ASP A 80 7.48 -3.78 -18.30
CA ASP A 80 6.81 -4.82 -19.10
C ASP A 80 5.76 -5.56 -18.27
N MET A 81 4.50 -5.46 -18.69
CA MET A 81 3.33 -6.05 -18.03
C MET A 81 3.15 -7.54 -18.34
N ASN A 82 3.84 -8.08 -19.35
CA ASN A 82 3.71 -9.47 -19.82
C ASN A 82 4.62 -10.45 -19.08
N VAL A 83 4.75 -10.27 -17.77
CA VAL A 83 5.57 -11.10 -16.88
C VAL A 83 4.71 -11.66 -15.75
N ASP A 84 4.98 -12.90 -15.36
CA ASP A 84 4.29 -13.56 -14.25
C ASP A 84 5.07 -13.38 -12.94
N TYR A 85 5.15 -12.13 -12.49
CA TYR A 85 5.78 -11.77 -11.22
C TYR A 85 4.72 -11.47 -10.15
N PRO A 86 4.95 -11.86 -8.88
CA PRO A 86 4.05 -11.52 -7.79
C PRO A 86 3.91 -10.01 -7.66
N LYS A 87 2.67 -9.53 -7.52
CA LYS A 87 2.31 -8.10 -7.51
C LYS A 87 2.19 -7.57 -6.09
N PHE A 88 3.06 -6.64 -5.73
CA PHE A 88 3.12 -6.06 -4.40
C PHE A 88 2.58 -4.63 -4.39
N GLN A 89 1.79 -4.34 -3.36
CA GLN A 89 1.41 -2.97 -3.04
C GLN A 89 2.60 -2.30 -2.35
N TRP A 90 2.79 -1.02 -2.66
CA TRP A 90 3.85 -0.21 -2.10
C TRP A 90 3.34 1.20 -1.78
N ILE A 91 4.15 1.95 -1.04
CA ILE A 91 4.02 3.40 -0.87
C ILE A 91 5.43 4.03 -0.81
N PRO A 92 5.61 5.30 -1.17
CA PRO A 92 6.87 6.01 -0.94
C PRO A 92 7.13 6.18 0.56
N GLN A 93 8.39 6.05 1.02
CA GLN A 93 8.74 6.30 2.41
C GLN A 93 8.76 7.82 2.74
N LYS A 94 9.30 8.64 1.82
CA LYS A 94 9.62 10.06 2.04
C LYS A 94 8.46 10.90 2.59
N ASN A 95 7.26 10.69 2.06
CA ASN A 95 6.04 11.43 2.39
C ASN A 95 4.89 10.49 2.74
N SER A 96 5.21 9.30 3.27
CA SER A 96 4.18 8.40 3.77
C SER A 96 3.42 9.03 4.94
N HIS A 97 2.12 8.83 4.98
CA HIS A 97 1.27 9.27 6.07
C HIS A 97 0.88 8.09 6.97
N GLU A 98 0.86 8.29 8.29
CA GLU A 98 0.33 7.29 9.21
C GLU A 98 -1.19 7.39 9.31
N LEU A 99 -1.88 6.27 9.23
CA LEU A 99 -3.33 6.22 9.25
C LEU A 99 -3.80 5.17 10.24
N LYS A 100 -4.69 5.56 11.14
CA LYS A 100 -5.49 4.61 11.92
C LYS A 100 -6.70 4.18 11.10
N ILE A 101 -6.93 2.88 10.96
CA ILE A 101 -8.15 2.34 10.38
C ILE A 101 -8.95 1.66 11.48
N LEU A 102 -10.19 2.11 11.65
CA LEU A 102 -11.19 1.46 12.48
C LEU A 102 -11.90 0.38 11.68
N ILE A 103 -11.99 -0.83 12.22
CA ILE A 103 -12.65 -1.98 11.60
C ILE A 103 -13.82 -2.39 12.51
N PRO A 104 -15.04 -1.91 12.22
CA PRO A 104 -16.23 -2.35 12.93
C PRO A 104 -16.49 -3.82 12.67
N LYS A 105 -16.83 -4.57 13.72
CA LYS A 105 -17.27 -5.97 13.68
C LYS A 105 -18.67 -6.06 14.27
N GLN A 106 -19.18 -7.29 14.40
CA GLN A 106 -20.49 -7.53 15.00
C GLN A 106 -20.53 -7.02 16.44
N LEU A 107 -21.52 -6.17 16.76
CA LEU A 107 -21.65 -5.52 18.07
C LEU A 107 -22.07 -6.49 19.19
N PHE A 108 -22.86 -7.51 18.85
CA PHE A 108 -23.34 -8.52 19.79
C PHE A 108 -23.15 -9.92 19.22
N ILE A 109 -22.64 -10.85 20.03
CA ILE A 109 -22.55 -12.27 19.73
C ILE A 109 -23.40 -13.00 20.78
N ASP A 110 -24.39 -13.77 20.34
CA ASP A 110 -25.33 -14.50 21.21
C ASP A 110 -25.99 -13.63 22.28
N GLY A 111 -26.36 -12.40 21.91
CA GLY A 111 -27.03 -11.43 22.80
C GLY A 111 -26.10 -10.76 23.83
N LYS A 112 -24.79 -11.04 23.79
CA LYS A 112 -23.78 -10.40 24.65
C LYS A 112 -22.97 -9.38 23.84
N PHE A 113 -22.65 -8.25 24.47
CA PHE A 113 -21.79 -7.24 23.86
C PHE A 113 -20.44 -7.86 23.50
N ASN A 114 -20.00 -7.63 22.27
CA ASN A 114 -18.70 -8.09 21.80
C ASN A 114 -17.66 -7.00 22.11
N GLU A 115 -16.77 -7.27 23.06
CA GLU A 115 -15.67 -6.34 23.40
C GLU A 115 -14.69 -6.16 22.24
N ASP A 116 -14.60 -7.15 21.34
CA ASP A 116 -13.82 -7.07 20.10
C ASP A 116 -14.64 -6.50 18.93
N SER A 117 -15.78 -5.83 19.19
CA SER A 117 -16.65 -5.25 18.15
C SER A 117 -16.01 -4.11 17.36
N LEU A 118 -14.84 -3.64 17.78
CA LEU A 118 -14.04 -2.65 17.07
C LEU A 118 -12.57 -3.04 17.12
N GLU A 119 -11.95 -3.20 15.95
CA GLU A 119 -10.51 -3.36 15.81
C GLU A 119 -9.87 -2.07 15.30
N GLU A 120 -8.69 -1.75 15.80
CA GLU A 120 -7.88 -0.64 15.30
C GLU A 120 -6.59 -1.18 14.68
N ILE A 121 -6.26 -0.74 13.47
CA ILE A 121 -4.96 -1.01 12.85
C ILE A 121 -4.25 0.29 12.48
N ILE A 122 -2.93 0.30 12.62
CA ILE A 122 -2.08 1.40 12.15
C ILE A 122 -1.42 0.97 10.85
N VAL A 123 -1.58 1.77 9.81
CA VAL A 123 -1.01 1.54 8.48
C VAL A 123 -0.30 2.78 7.98
N ARG A 124 0.45 2.64 6.89
CA ARG A 124 0.95 3.79 6.14
C ARG A 124 0.27 3.94 4.78
N THR A 125 0.02 5.18 4.37
CA THR A 125 -0.57 5.52 3.08
C THR A 125 0.35 6.44 2.28
N GLU A 126 0.08 6.54 0.98
CA GLU A 126 0.63 7.62 0.16
C GLU A 126 0.01 8.97 0.57
N PRO A 127 0.69 10.11 0.31
CA PRO A 127 0.25 11.43 0.76
C PRO A 127 -1.08 11.87 0.15
N TYR A 128 -1.46 11.33 -1.02
CA TYR A 128 -2.72 11.65 -1.70
C TYR A 128 -3.96 11.42 -0.82
N PHE A 129 -3.87 10.53 0.18
CA PHE A 129 -4.93 10.37 1.19
C PHE A 129 -5.33 11.69 1.87
N LEU A 130 -4.35 12.57 2.13
CA LEU A 130 -4.58 13.86 2.79
C LEU A 130 -5.38 14.83 1.92
N GLU A 131 -5.27 14.72 0.59
CA GLU A 131 -5.97 15.58 -0.37
C GLU A 131 -7.45 15.22 -0.54
N LEU A 132 -7.87 14.03 -0.11
CA LEU A 132 -9.25 13.58 -0.20
C LEU A 132 -10.15 14.33 0.81
N SER A 133 -11.39 14.61 0.44
CA SER A 133 -12.37 15.17 1.36
C SER A 133 -12.75 14.17 2.47
N GLU A 134 -13.12 14.66 3.65
CA GLU A 134 -13.78 13.84 4.66
C GLU A 134 -15.07 13.24 4.08
N GLY A 135 -15.36 11.99 4.43
CA GLY A 135 -16.45 11.21 3.84
C GLY A 135 -16.10 10.54 2.51
N ALA A 136 -14.93 10.80 1.90
CA ALA A 136 -14.54 10.16 0.64
C ALA A 136 -14.45 8.63 0.77
N GLU A 137 -14.95 7.93 -0.23
CA GLU A 137 -14.79 6.48 -0.37
C GLU A 137 -13.44 6.14 -1.00
N ILE A 138 -12.74 5.18 -0.41
CA ILE A 138 -11.37 4.83 -0.75
C ILE A 138 -11.26 3.31 -0.84
N GLN A 139 -10.76 2.81 -1.96
CA GLN A 139 -10.34 1.42 -2.04
C GLN A 139 -8.85 1.31 -1.72
N PHE A 140 -8.51 0.72 -0.58
CA PHE A 140 -7.14 0.32 -0.31
C PHE A 140 -6.86 -1.03 -0.96
N VAL A 141 -6.00 -1.04 -1.97
CA VAL A 141 -5.57 -2.23 -2.72
C VAL A 141 -5.18 -3.36 -1.76
N ARG A 142 -5.71 -4.57 -2.02
CA ARG A 142 -5.53 -5.81 -1.21
C ARG A 142 -6.10 -5.78 0.22
N PHE A 143 -6.67 -4.66 0.66
CA PHE A 143 -7.31 -4.53 1.97
C PHE A 143 -8.83 -4.52 1.88
N GLY A 144 -9.40 -3.59 1.12
CA GLY A 144 -10.85 -3.39 0.99
C GLY A 144 -11.20 -1.91 0.90
N TYR A 145 -12.47 -1.61 1.07
CA TYR A 145 -13.05 -0.27 1.00
C TYR A 145 -13.11 0.37 2.38
N CYS A 146 -12.79 1.66 2.43
CA CYS A 146 -12.87 2.51 3.61
C CYS A 146 -13.55 3.83 3.26
N ARG A 147 -14.03 4.52 4.30
CA ARG A 147 -14.42 5.93 4.25
C ARG A 147 -13.38 6.77 5.00
N LYS A 148 -12.91 7.87 4.42
CA LYS A 148 -12.08 8.84 5.15
C LYS A 148 -12.93 9.48 6.24
N ASP A 149 -12.48 9.38 7.48
CA ASP A 149 -13.18 9.97 8.61
C ASP A 149 -12.53 11.29 9.04
N SER A 150 -11.19 11.32 9.06
CA SER A 150 -10.40 12.53 9.30
C SER A 150 -9.04 12.44 8.60
N GLN A 151 -8.15 13.40 8.84
CA GLN A 151 -6.78 13.36 8.33
C GLN A 151 -5.97 12.15 8.82
N ASN A 152 -6.28 11.61 10.00
CA ASN A 152 -5.52 10.52 10.61
C ASN A 152 -6.35 9.26 10.86
N GLN A 153 -7.60 9.23 10.36
CA GLN A 153 -8.50 8.12 10.56
C GLN A 153 -9.32 7.77 9.31
N ALA A 154 -9.50 6.48 9.07
CA ALA A 154 -10.49 5.95 8.15
C ALA A 154 -11.30 4.83 8.81
N ILE A 155 -12.50 4.57 8.31
CA ILE A 155 -13.37 3.50 8.78
C ILE A 155 -13.51 2.48 7.67
N PHE A 156 -13.16 1.22 7.93
CA PHE A 156 -13.37 0.11 7.03
C PHE A 156 -14.88 -0.16 6.84
N THR A 157 -15.28 -0.44 5.60
CA THR A 157 -16.69 -0.68 5.26
C THR A 157 -16.92 -2.12 4.79
N HIS A 158 -16.24 -2.56 3.73
CA HIS A 158 -16.39 -3.90 3.15
C HIS A 158 -15.18 -4.29 2.29
N LYS A 159 -15.06 -5.57 1.93
CA LYS A 159 -14.02 -6.09 1.04
C LYS A 159 -14.64 -6.98 -0.04
#